data_AF-A0A661YVQ4-F1
#
_entry.id   AF-A0A661YVQ4-F1
#
_cell.length_a   1.000
_cell.length_b   1.000
_cell.length_c   1.000
_cell.angle_alpha   90.00
_cell.angle_beta   90.00
_cell.angle_gamma   90.00
#
_symmetry.space_group_name_H-M   'P 1'
#
loop_
_entity.id
_entity.type
_entity.pdbx_description
1 polymer ?
#
loop_
_entity_poly.entity_id
_entity_poly.type
_entity_poly.pdbx_seq_one_letter_code
_entity_poly.pdbx_strand_id
1 'polypeptide(L)'
;IGCSFEFGALVDGTHPSTKAKLMYEYLNFFGDIVTSVPDDHIPDATASIDNMYPNPFNDHTTISFSIAEDMDVAIDIYSIDGRKVASLVDRNMKAGEHSMNWDGTDLNGNAMNKGIYLCTLRTNSVITTKKLIRY
;
A
#
# COMPACT_ATOMS: atom_id res chain seq x y z
N ILE A 1 -2.39 -25.59 -4.34
CA ILE A 1 -2.70 -24.98 -5.65
C ILE A 1 -1.66 -23.90 -5.85
N GLY A 2 -0.63 -24.15 -6.66
CA GLY A 2 0.39 -23.14 -6.96
C GLY A 2 -0.02 -22.42 -8.24
N CYS A 3 -0.17 -21.09 -8.19
CA CYS A 3 -0.23 -20.28 -9.40
C CYS A 3 1.20 -20.11 -9.92
N SER A 4 1.46 -20.61 -11.12
CA SER A 4 2.62 -20.19 -11.91
C SER A 4 2.28 -18.85 -12.56
N PHE A 5 3.09 -17.83 -12.35
CA PHE A 5 3.01 -16.57 -13.07
C PHE A 5 4.15 -16.54 -14.09
N GLU A 6 3.83 -16.65 -15.38
CA GLU A 6 4.83 -16.58 -16.46
C GLU A 6 4.97 -15.15 -17.01
N PHE A 7 6.20 -14.63 -17.01
CA PHE A 7 6.55 -13.31 -17.52
C PHE A 7 7.06 -13.34 -18.97
N GLY A 8 6.48 -14.19 -19.83
CA GLY A 8 7.03 -14.55 -21.14
C GLY A 8 7.09 -13.46 -22.21
N ALA A 9 6.55 -12.25 -21.95
CA ALA A 9 6.40 -11.20 -22.97
C ALA A 9 7.11 -9.87 -22.65
N LEU A 10 7.91 -9.78 -21.58
CA LEU A 10 8.60 -8.54 -21.23
C LEU A 10 9.99 -8.50 -21.90
N VAL A 11 10.19 -7.53 -22.79
CA VAL A 11 11.46 -7.25 -23.46
C VAL A 11 12.36 -6.48 -22.50
N ASP A 12 13.48 -7.09 -22.10
CA ASP A 12 14.44 -6.51 -21.16
C ASP A 12 15.27 -5.40 -21.84
N GLY A 13 14.81 -4.15 -21.69
CA GLY A 13 15.43 -2.97 -22.30
C GLY A 13 16.51 -2.29 -21.47
N THR A 14 16.45 -2.33 -20.13
CA THR A 14 17.45 -1.70 -19.22
C THR A 14 17.32 -2.24 -17.80
N HIS A 15 18.38 -2.13 -17.00
CA HIS A 15 18.41 -2.51 -15.59
C HIS A 15 17.78 -1.44 -14.67
N PRO A 16 17.03 -1.83 -13.61
CA PRO A 16 16.45 -3.16 -13.41
C PRO A 16 15.36 -3.42 -14.46
N SER A 17 15.27 -4.65 -14.96
CA SER A 17 14.28 -4.98 -15.97
C SER A 17 12.85 -4.84 -15.44
N THR A 18 11.88 -4.58 -16.32
CA THR A 18 10.45 -4.52 -15.97
C THR A 18 10.01 -5.77 -15.22
N LYS A 19 10.57 -6.93 -15.57
CA LYS A 19 10.34 -8.20 -14.87
C LYS A 19 10.85 -8.19 -13.44
N ALA A 20 12.07 -7.71 -13.21
CA ALA A 20 12.64 -7.59 -11.87
C ALA A 20 11.79 -6.65 -11.00
N LYS A 21 11.44 -5.47 -11.53
CA LYS A 21 10.59 -4.50 -10.82
C LYS A 21 9.23 -5.09 -10.43
N LEU A 22 8.54 -5.76 -11.37
CA LEU A 22 7.25 -6.40 -11.08
C LEU A 22 7.40 -7.53 -10.06
N MET A 23 8.45 -8.34 -10.15
CA MET A 23 8.70 -9.40 -9.17
C MET A 23 8.90 -8.84 -7.76
N TYR A 24 9.67 -7.75 -7.62
CA TYR A 24 9.82 -7.05 -6.34
C TYR A 24 8.49 -6.48 -5.83
N GLU A 25 7.69 -5.86 -6.69
CA GLU A 25 6.36 -5.34 -6.32
C GLU A 25 5.42 -6.46 -5.83
N TYR A 26 5.39 -7.61 -6.53
CA TYR A 26 4.61 -8.77 -6.11
C TYR A 26 5.07 -9.35 -4.77
N LEU A 27 6.38 -9.56 -4.61
CA LEU A 27 6.93 -10.12 -3.39
C LEU A 27 6.73 -9.19 -2.18
N ASN A 28 6.87 -7.88 -2.37
CA ASN A 28 6.57 -6.87 -1.35
C ASN A 28 5.08 -6.84 -0.99
N PHE A 29 4.19 -7.06 -1.95
CA PHE A 29 2.75 -7.12 -1.70
C PHE A 29 2.35 -8.36 -0.87
N PHE A 30 2.91 -9.53 -1.20
CA PHE A 30 2.57 -10.78 -0.51
C PHE A 30 3.35 -10.98 0.80
N GLY A 31 4.49 -10.30 0.98
CA GLY A 31 5.30 -10.33 2.20
C GLY A 31 6.40 -11.39 2.21
N ASP A 32 6.82 -11.88 1.03
CA ASP A 32 7.67 -13.06 0.88
C ASP A 32 9.19 -12.76 0.75
N ILE A 33 9.65 -11.55 1.06
CA ILE A 33 11.10 -11.29 1.24
C ILE A 33 11.39 -10.57 2.54
N VAL A 34 11.98 -11.32 3.48
CA VAL A 34 12.99 -10.79 4.40
C VAL A 34 14.31 -11.40 3.94
N THR A 35 15.10 -10.64 3.17
CA THR A 35 16.56 -10.56 3.33
C THR A 35 17.06 -9.42 2.45
N SER A 36 17.84 -8.55 3.07
CA SER A 36 18.40 -7.33 2.50
C SER A 36 19.36 -7.62 1.34
N VAL A 37 19.14 -6.96 0.21
CA VAL A 37 20.21 -6.47 -0.67
C VAL A 37 19.94 -4.97 -0.82
N PRO A 38 20.83 -4.07 -0.38
CA PRO A 38 20.65 -2.64 -0.62
C PRO A 38 20.75 -2.41 -2.13
N ASP A 39 19.63 -2.11 -2.77
CA ASP A 39 19.62 -1.58 -4.13
C ASP A 39 19.35 -0.08 -4.01
N ASP A 40 20.41 0.71 -4.19
CA ASP A 40 20.50 2.14 -3.85
C ASP A 40 19.75 3.06 -4.83
N HIS A 41 18.77 2.54 -5.57
CA HIS A 41 17.99 3.31 -6.55
C HIS A 41 16.55 2.79 -6.69
N ILE A 42 15.83 2.73 -5.57
CA ILE A 42 14.38 2.90 -5.63
C ILE A 42 14.15 4.38 -5.97
N PRO A 43 13.48 4.74 -7.07
CA PRO A 43 13.18 6.14 -7.36
C PRO A 43 12.55 6.78 -6.15
N ASP A 44 13.05 7.93 -5.69
CA ASP A 44 12.51 8.66 -4.55
C ASP A 44 10.99 8.74 -4.69
N ALA A 45 10.29 7.92 -3.89
CA ALA A 45 8.86 7.82 -4.00
C ALA A 45 8.28 9.17 -3.59
N THR A 46 7.65 9.88 -4.53
CA THR A 46 6.97 11.15 -4.22
C THR A 46 5.92 11.01 -3.10
N ALA A 47 5.42 9.79 -2.90
CA ALA A 47 4.60 9.40 -1.76
C ALA A 47 4.78 7.91 -1.44
N SER A 48 4.82 7.54 -0.15
CA SER A 48 4.89 6.15 0.30
C SER A 48 4.07 5.89 1.56
N ILE A 49 3.48 4.71 1.67
CA ILE A 49 2.99 4.20 2.96
C ILE A 49 4.20 3.60 3.68
N ASP A 50 4.59 4.15 4.81
CA ASP A 50 5.81 3.78 5.51
C ASP A 50 5.52 2.63 6.49
N ASN A 51 4.47 2.78 7.29
CA ASN A 51 4.08 1.80 8.30
C ASN A 51 2.56 1.70 8.46
N MET A 52 2.10 0.53 8.92
CA MET A 52 0.72 0.32 9.35
C MET A 52 0.75 -0.49 10.63
N TYR A 53 0.61 0.16 11.78
CA TYR A 53 0.78 -0.49 13.07
C TYR A 53 -0.36 -0.14 14.05
N PRO A 54 -0.93 -1.15 14.74
CA PRO A 54 -0.66 -2.59 14.58
C PRO A 54 -1.19 -3.14 13.24
N ASN A 55 -0.55 -4.16 12.69
CA ASN A 55 -1.06 -4.97 11.57
C ASN A 55 -0.44 -6.38 11.65
N PRO A 56 -1.21 -7.45 11.97
CA PRO A 56 -2.65 -7.47 12.18
C PRO A 56 -3.15 -6.58 13.33
N PHE A 57 -4.40 -6.12 13.27
CA PHE A 57 -5.01 -5.26 14.29
C PHE A 57 -6.37 -5.77 14.80
N ASN A 58 -6.70 -5.41 16.04
CA ASN A 58 -7.99 -5.74 16.68
C ASN A 58 -8.94 -4.53 16.67
N ASP A 59 -8.53 -3.42 17.28
CA ASP A 59 -9.39 -2.24 17.44
C ASP A 59 -9.09 -1.18 16.40
N HIS A 60 -7.82 -0.80 16.26
CA HIS A 60 -7.40 0.22 15.31
C HIS A 60 -6.00 -0.06 14.76
N THR A 61 -5.69 0.57 13.64
CA THR A 61 -4.36 0.62 13.04
C THR A 61 -4.03 2.07 12.68
N THR A 62 -2.79 2.47 12.90
CA THR A 62 -2.26 3.76 12.44
C THR A 62 -1.49 3.54 11.16
N ILE A 63 -1.91 4.25 10.10
CA ILE A 63 -1.27 4.27 8.80
C ILE A 63 -0.37 5.51 8.74
N SER A 64 0.94 5.28 8.74
CA SER A 64 1.96 6.33 8.59
C SER A 64 2.44 6.36 7.15
N PHE A 65 2.52 7.56 6.58
CA PHE A 65 2.91 7.79 5.20
C PHE A 65 3.64 9.12 5.06
N SER A 66 4.45 9.24 4.03
CA SER A 66 5.23 10.43 3.73
C SER A 66 4.96 10.91 2.32
N ILE A 67 5.02 12.23 2.13
CA ILE A 67 4.94 12.89 0.83
C ILE A 67 6.09 13.88 0.67
N ALA A 68 6.74 13.87 -0.49
CA ALA A 68 7.94 14.66 -0.74
C ALA A 68 7.65 16.15 -1.02
N GLU A 69 6.47 16.45 -1.54
CA GLU A 69 6.01 17.80 -1.87
C GLU A 69 4.52 17.97 -1.59
N ASP A 70 4.04 19.22 -1.65
CA ASP A 70 2.62 19.53 -1.46
C ASP A 70 1.78 18.92 -2.59
N MET A 71 0.85 18.03 -2.27
CA MET A 71 0.07 17.31 -3.29
C MET A 71 -1.29 16.83 -2.78
N ASP A 72 -2.16 16.47 -3.72
CA ASP A 72 -3.43 15.81 -3.41
C ASP A 72 -3.19 14.33 -3.06
N VAL A 73 -3.68 13.95 -1.88
CA VAL A 73 -3.52 12.62 -1.32
C VAL A 73 -4.89 12.03 -0.99
N ALA A 74 -5.12 10.82 -1.47
CA ALA A 74 -6.24 9.99 -1.07
C ALA A 74 -5.75 8.70 -0.39
N ILE A 75 -6.22 8.41 0.82
CA ILE A 75 -6.02 7.12 1.49
C ILE A 75 -7.40 6.49 1.67
N ASP A 76 -7.62 5.45 0.88
CA ASP A 76 -8.85 4.69 0.86
C ASP A 76 -8.59 3.28 1.41
N ILE A 77 -9.59 2.72 2.08
CA ILE A 77 -9.58 1.32 2.50
C ILE A 77 -10.66 0.57 1.74
N TYR A 78 -10.30 -0.60 1.21
CA TYR A 78 -11.18 -1.48 0.47
C TYR A 78 -11.26 -2.85 1.13
N SER A 79 -12.43 -3.49 1.09
CA SER A 79 -12.53 -4.92 1.37
C SER A 79 -12.00 -5.75 0.18
N ILE A 80 -11.75 -7.04 0.41
CA ILE A 80 -11.15 -7.93 -0.59
C ILE A 80 -12.01 -8.12 -1.86
N ASP A 81 -13.31 -7.85 -1.77
CA ASP A 81 -14.26 -7.81 -2.89
C ASP A 81 -14.22 -6.49 -3.68
N GLY A 82 -13.35 -5.55 -3.30
CA GLY A 82 -13.15 -4.27 -3.97
C GLY A 82 -14.10 -3.16 -3.52
N ARG A 83 -14.98 -3.39 -2.55
CA ARG A 83 -15.85 -2.32 -2.00
C ARG A 83 -15.01 -1.34 -1.19
N LYS A 84 -15.15 -0.04 -1.46
CA LYS A 84 -14.57 1.01 -0.61
C LYS A 84 -15.29 1.01 0.75
N VAL A 85 -14.55 0.80 1.82
CA VAL A 85 -15.07 0.71 3.19
C VAL A 85 -14.77 1.95 4.00
N ALA A 86 -13.65 2.64 3.77
CA ALA A 86 -13.33 3.89 4.44
C ALA A 86 -12.52 4.84 3.53
N SER A 87 -12.59 6.13 3.82
CA SER A 87 -11.76 7.18 3.22
C SER A 87 -11.15 7.99 4.35
N LEU A 88 -9.85 7.79 4.61
CA LEU A 88 -9.16 8.42 5.74
C LEU A 88 -8.68 9.83 5.40
N VAL A 89 -8.31 10.05 4.15
CA VAL A 89 -7.95 11.37 3.63
C VAL A 89 -8.30 11.43 2.15
N ASP A 90 -8.72 12.61 1.69
CA ASP A 90 -8.95 12.94 0.28
C ASP A 90 -8.83 14.46 0.12
N ARG A 91 -7.60 14.97 0.18
CA ARG A 91 -7.32 16.42 0.13
C ARG A 91 -5.86 16.72 -0.21
N ASN A 92 -5.60 17.98 -0.50
CA ASN A 92 -4.25 18.53 -0.55
C ASN A 92 -3.57 18.45 0.83
N MET A 93 -2.34 17.94 0.88
CA MET A 93 -1.53 17.81 2.08
C MET A 93 -0.14 18.44 1.86
N LYS A 94 0.45 18.94 2.94
CA LYS A 94 1.79 19.52 2.93
C LYS A 94 2.87 18.44 2.94
N ALA A 95 4.00 18.71 2.29
CA ALA A 95 5.18 17.85 2.35
C ALA A 95 5.53 17.43 3.79
N GLY A 96 5.98 16.19 3.97
CA GLY A 96 6.38 15.64 5.26
C GLY A 96 5.70 14.32 5.61
N GLU A 97 5.86 13.93 6.88
CA GLU A 97 5.28 12.71 7.45
C GLU A 97 3.90 12.97 8.03
N HIS A 98 2.99 12.01 7.81
CA HIS A 98 1.61 12.07 8.24
C HIS A 98 1.19 10.75 8.86
N SER A 99 0.12 10.77 9.65
CA SER A 99 -0.46 9.55 10.22
C SER A 99 -1.98 9.66 10.30
N MET A 100 -2.66 8.59 9.91
CA MET A 100 -4.12 8.46 9.96
C MET A 100 -4.50 7.20 10.71
N ASN A 101 -5.48 7.31 11.60
CA ASN A 101 -6.01 6.17 12.34
C ASN A 101 -7.23 5.59 11.63
N TRP A 102 -7.28 4.27 11.51
CA TRP A 102 -8.49 3.55 11.16
C TRP A 102 -8.90 2.62 12.29
N ASP A 103 -10.13 2.75 12.77
CA ASP A 103 -10.74 1.99 13.86
C ASP A 103 -11.48 0.72 13.36
N GLY A 104 -11.25 0.33 12.11
CA GLY A 104 -11.90 -0.83 11.54
C GLY A 104 -13.39 -0.64 11.28
N THR A 105 -13.88 0.59 11.13
CA THR A 105 -15.27 0.88 10.76
C THR A 105 -15.44 1.21 9.28
N ASP A 106 -16.66 1.04 8.76
CA ASP A 106 -17.03 1.47 7.42
C ASP A 106 -17.51 2.94 7.37
N LEU A 107 -17.83 3.44 6.17
CA LEU A 107 -18.36 4.79 5.95
C LEU A 107 -19.65 5.12 6.73
N ASN A 108 -20.38 4.11 7.20
CA ASN A 108 -21.59 4.27 8.01
C ASN A 108 -21.31 4.14 9.52
N GLY A 109 -20.04 3.97 9.92
CA GLY A 109 -19.63 3.76 11.30
C GLY A 109 -19.85 2.33 11.81
N ASN A 110 -20.17 1.37 10.94
CA ASN A 110 -20.35 -0.02 11.36
C ASN A 110 -18.99 -0.71 11.47
N ALA A 111 -18.79 -1.51 12.51
CA ALA A 111 -17.59 -2.31 12.66
C ALA A 111 -17.46 -3.31 11.51
N MET A 112 -16.28 -3.35 10.89
CA MET A 112 -15.94 -4.28 9.83
C MET A 112 -15.61 -5.67 10.40
N ASN A 113 -15.93 -6.69 9.63
CA ASN A 113 -15.64 -8.08 9.99
C ASN A 113 -14.13 -8.35 10.01
N LYS A 114 -13.74 -9.42 10.70
CA LYS A 114 -12.38 -9.97 10.62
C LYS A 114 -12.08 -10.36 9.18
N GLY A 115 -10.85 -10.12 8.72
CA GLY A 115 -10.45 -10.42 7.36
C GLY A 115 -9.36 -9.51 6.82
N ILE A 116 -9.13 -9.64 5.52
CA ILE A 116 -8.13 -8.89 4.77
C ILE A 116 -8.77 -7.64 4.17
N TYR A 117 -8.06 -6.53 4.29
CA TYR A 117 -8.40 -5.24 3.72
C TYR A 117 -7.21 -4.70 2.93
N LEU A 118 -7.48 -3.82 1.98
CA LEU A 118 -6.48 -3.15 1.17
C LEU A 118 -6.49 -1.66 1.50
N CYS A 119 -5.36 -1.13 1.95
CA CYS A 119 -5.14 0.29 2.15
C CYS A 119 -4.42 0.84 0.91
N THR A 120 -5.05 1.78 0.21
CA THR A 120 -4.52 2.37 -1.01
C THR A 120 -4.23 3.85 -0.79
N LEU A 121 -2.96 4.22 -0.91
CA LEU A 121 -2.49 5.59 -1.05
C LEU A 121 -2.47 5.94 -2.54
N ARG A 122 -3.21 6.98 -2.93
CA ARG A 122 -3.25 7.51 -4.29
C ARG A 122 -2.85 8.98 -4.28
N THR A 123 -1.94 9.33 -5.16
CA THR A 123 -1.59 10.69 -5.55
C THR A 123 -1.74 10.83 -7.07
N ASN A 124 -1.38 11.97 -7.62
CA ASN A 124 -1.39 12.20 -9.07
C ASN A 124 -0.39 11.33 -9.84
N SER A 125 0.69 10.90 -9.19
CA SER A 125 1.82 10.19 -9.81
C SER A 125 1.96 8.74 -9.34
N VAL A 126 1.51 8.43 -8.11
CA VAL A 126 1.76 7.15 -7.45
C VAL A 126 0.47 6.56 -6.90
N ILE A 127 0.32 5.24 -7.07
CA ILE A 127 -0.68 4.45 -6.38
C ILE A 127 0.05 3.31 -5.67
N THR A 128 -0.02 3.29 -4.34
CA THR A 128 0.57 2.25 -3.51
C THR A 128 -0.53 1.56 -2.72
N THR A 129 -0.59 0.23 -2.78
CA THR A 129 -1.55 -0.55 -2.01
C THR A 129 -0.84 -1.49 -1.05
N LYS A 130 -1.23 -1.47 0.23
CA LYS A 130 -0.73 -2.38 1.26
C LYS A 130 -1.86 -3.17 1.90
N LYS A 131 -1.53 -4.39 2.35
CA LYS A 131 -2.46 -5.33 2.98
C LYS A 131 -2.63 -5.04 4.47
N LEU A 132 -3.88 -4.94 4.92
CA LEU A 132 -4.27 -4.88 6.33
C LEU A 132 -4.99 -6.18 6.73
N ILE A 133 -4.77 -6.64 7.96
CA ILE A 133 -5.40 -7.83 8.51
C ILE A 133 -6.09 -7.45 9.81
N ARG A 134 -7.42 -7.58 9.85
CA ARG A 134 -8.24 -7.42 11.06
C ARG A 134 -8.54 -8.80 11.64
N TYR A 135 -8.27 -9.03 12.92
CA TYR A 135 -8.42 -10.34 13.58
C TYR A 135 -9.39 -10.35 14.76
#